data_AF-A0A3N1DAE3-F1
#
_entry.id   AF-A0A3N1DAE3-F1
#
_cell.length_a   1.000
_cell.length_b   1.000
_cell.length_c   1.000
_cell.angle_alpha   90.00
_cell.angle_beta   90.00
_cell.angle_gamma   90.00
#
_symmetry.space_group_name_H-M   'P 1'
#
loop_
_entity.id
_entity.type
_entity.pdbx_description
1 polymer ?
#
loop_
_entity_poly.entity_id
_entity_poly.type
_entity_poly.pdbx_seq_one_letter_code
_entity_poly.pdbx_strand_id
1 'polypeptide(L)'
;MDASRAAAERAGQVGGRHYTEWVPVLNEMRTQKRDDESLVLLGKILAAVEEASAIQQTPDLPPGHWIAPGYYERVATIHRKRKDYAAEVAVLERYQKLVDWRESKLSARLEKARALLAKAESAN
;
A
#
# COMPACT_ATOMS: atom_id res chain seq x y z
N MET A 1 -15.40 -21.28 14.67
CA MET A 1 -14.72 -20.25 13.84
C MET A 1 -13.35 -20.03 14.44
N ASP A 2 -12.31 -20.06 13.62
CA ASP A 2 -10.92 -19.85 14.04
C ASP A 2 -10.77 -18.42 14.61
N ALA A 3 -10.35 -18.30 15.87
CA ALA A 3 -10.26 -17.02 16.58
C ALA A 3 -9.31 -16.04 15.88
N SER A 4 -8.27 -16.56 15.20
CA SER A 4 -7.32 -15.76 14.44
C SER A 4 -7.97 -15.10 13.22
N ARG A 5 -8.81 -15.84 12.48
CA ARG A 5 -9.53 -15.31 11.32
C ARG A 5 -10.47 -14.17 11.71
N ALA A 6 -11.22 -14.33 12.80
CA ALA A 6 -12.11 -13.28 13.29
C ALA A 6 -11.36 -12.03 13.78
N ALA A 7 -10.16 -12.19 14.36
CA ALA A 7 -9.31 -11.07 14.76
C ALA A 7 -8.80 -10.30 13.55
N ALA A 8 -8.35 -10.99 12.51
CA ALA A 8 -7.89 -10.35 11.30
C ALA A 8 -8.99 -9.66 10.50
N GLU A 9 -10.20 -10.22 10.46
CA GLU A 9 -11.39 -9.54 9.88
C GLU A 9 -11.69 -8.21 10.60
N ARG A 10 -11.47 -8.15 11.92
CA ARG A 10 -11.61 -6.91 12.69
C ARG A 10 -10.46 -5.93 12.42
N ALA A 11 -9.22 -6.42 12.35
CA ALA A 11 -8.05 -5.60 12.01
C ALA A 11 -8.17 -4.99 10.60
N GLY A 12 -8.79 -5.71 9.67
CA GLY A 12 -9.05 -5.24 8.31
C GLY A 12 -10.13 -4.15 8.19
N GLN A 13 -10.74 -3.71 9.28
CA GLN A 13 -11.80 -2.69 9.26
C GLN A 13 -11.23 -1.28 9.22
N VAL A 14 -11.75 -0.46 8.30
CA VAL A 14 -11.47 0.98 8.20
C VAL A 14 -12.80 1.71 8.17
N GLY A 15 -13.08 2.54 9.17
CA GLY A 15 -14.31 3.34 9.21
C GLY A 15 -15.60 2.51 9.18
N GLY A 16 -15.59 1.32 9.80
CA GLY A 16 -16.74 0.41 9.87
C GLY A 16 -16.99 -0.44 8.62
N ARG A 17 -16.02 -0.52 7.70
CA ARG A 17 -16.07 -1.37 6.50
C ARG A 17 -14.76 -2.12 6.33
N HIS A 18 -14.80 -3.33 5.76
CA HIS A 18 -13.56 -4.04 5.43
C HIS A 18 -12.78 -3.27 4.36
N TYR A 19 -11.45 -3.28 4.41
CA TYR A 19 -10.61 -2.46 3.55
C TYR A 19 -10.90 -2.64 2.04
N THR A 20 -11.31 -3.85 1.62
CA THR A 20 -11.69 -4.16 0.22
C THR A 20 -12.94 -3.42 -0.25
N GLU A 21 -13.85 -3.06 0.65
CA GLU A 21 -15.09 -2.36 0.33
C GLU A 21 -14.86 -0.88 -0.03
N TRP A 22 -13.66 -0.35 0.23
CA TRP A 22 -13.30 1.02 -0.13
C TRP A 22 -12.86 1.18 -1.58
N VAL A 23 -12.67 0.10 -2.34
CA VAL A 23 -12.22 0.17 -3.74
C VAL A 23 -13.11 1.06 -4.62
N PRO A 24 -14.46 0.96 -4.60
CA PRO A 24 -15.33 1.85 -5.35
C PRO A 24 -15.17 3.33 -4.94
N VAL A 25 -15.04 3.61 -3.64
CA VAL A 25 -14.84 4.97 -3.13
C VAL A 25 -13.51 5.54 -3.58
N LEU A 26 -12.42 4.76 -3.51
CA LEU A 26 -11.11 5.17 -4.01
C LEU A 26 -11.11 5.38 -5.53
N ASN A 27 -11.89 4.59 -6.28
CA ASN A 27 -12.05 4.80 -7.71
C ASN A 27 -12.75 6.14 -8.01
N GLU A 28 -13.77 6.50 -7.23
CA GLU A 28 -14.46 7.78 -7.34
C GLU A 28 -13.58 8.97 -6.90
N MET A 29 -12.81 8.82 -5.82
CA MET A 29 -11.84 9.85 -5.42
C MET A 29 -10.82 10.11 -6.53
N ARG A 30 -10.39 9.05 -7.23
CA ARG A 30 -9.47 9.17 -8.38
C ARG A 30 -10.11 9.90 -9.55
N THR A 31 -11.38 9.66 -9.89
CA THR A 31 -12.08 10.38 -10.98
C THR A 31 -12.26 11.86 -10.64
N GLN A 32 -12.53 12.15 -9.37
CA GLN A 32 -12.68 13.51 -8.83
C GLN A 32 -11.34 14.20 -8.52
N LYS A 33 -10.19 13.55 -8.77
CA LYS A 33 -8.84 14.06 -8.46
C LYS A 33 -8.66 14.46 -6.98
N ARG A 34 -9.39 13.81 -6.07
CA ARG A 34 -9.30 14.01 -4.61
C ARG A 34 -8.12 13.24 -4.03
N ASP A 35 -6.93 13.54 -4.54
CA ASP A 35 -5.72 12.78 -4.23
C ASP A 35 -5.33 12.91 -2.75
N ASP A 36 -5.53 14.06 -2.10
CA ASP A 36 -5.21 14.24 -0.67
C ASP A 36 -6.11 13.38 0.23
N GLU A 37 -7.43 13.43 -0.01
CA GLU A 37 -8.38 12.61 0.73
C GLU A 37 -8.15 11.12 0.49
N SER A 38 -7.79 10.76 -0.76
CA SER A 38 -7.42 9.40 -1.14
C SER A 38 -6.17 8.93 -0.37
N LEU A 39 -5.12 9.76 -0.25
CA LEU A 39 -3.93 9.41 0.53
C LEU A 39 -4.25 9.19 2.02
N VAL A 40 -5.13 10.01 2.61
CA VAL A 40 -5.56 9.83 4.00
C VAL A 40 -6.29 8.49 4.18
N LEU A 41 -7.22 8.16 3.28
CA LEU A 41 -7.94 6.88 3.34
C LEU A 41 -7.01 5.69 3.06
N LEU A 42 -6.15 5.78 2.04
CA LEU A 42 -5.17 4.75 1.71
C LEU A 42 -4.22 4.49 2.88
N GLY A 43 -3.77 5.53 3.60
CA GLY A 43 -2.93 5.35 4.78
C GLY A 43 -3.60 4.49 5.87
N LYS A 44 -4.89 4.70 6.12
CA LYS A 44 -5.68 3.87 7.04
C LYS A 44 -5.85 2.43 6.53
N ILE A 45 -6.10 2.27 5.23
CA ILE A 45 -6.19 0.96 4.58
C ILE A 45 -4.88 0.19 4.67
N LEU A 46 -3.73 0.83 4.41
CA LEU A 46 -2.43 0.18 4.50
C LEU A 46 -2.17 -0.35 5.91
N ALA A 47 -2.46 0.45 6.95
CA ALA A 47 -2.33 0.00 8.34
C ALA A 47 -3.24 -1.21 8.64
N ALA A 48 -4.52 -1.16 8.23
CA ALA A 48 -5.46 -2.26 8.44
C ALA A 48 -5.06 -3.55 7.69
N VAL A 49 -4.57 -3.43 6.46
CA VAL A 49 -4.08 -4.56 5.66
C VAL A 49 -2.86 -5.21 6.30
N GLU A 50 -1.90 -4.40 6.76
CA GLU A 50 -0.70 -4.88 7.43
C GLU A 50 -1.02 -5.62 8.73
N GLU A 51 -1.89 -5.05 9.56
CA GLU A 51 -2.33 -5.67 10.82
C GLU A 51 -3.08 -6.98 10.57
N ALA A 52 -4.05 -6.98 9.65
CA ALA A 52 -4.79 -8.18 9.28
C ALA A 52 -3.87 -9.27 8.70
N SER A 53 -2.92 -8.89 7.85
CA SER A 53 -1.95 -9.82 7.27
C SER A 53 -1.04 -10.42 8.34
N ALA A 54 -0.60 -9.65 9.32
CA ALA A 54 0.25 -10.15 10.40
C ALA A 54 -0.48 -11.20 11.27
N ILE A 55 -1.78 -11.03 11.48
CA ILE A 55 -2.60 -11.98 12.25
C ILE A 55 -2.84 -13.29 11.49
N GLN A 56 -3.05 -13.23 10.16
CA GLN A 56 -3.33 -14.41 9.33
C GLN A 56 -2.10 -15.07 8.72
N GLN A 57 -0.89 -14.55 8.97
CA GLN A 57 0.33 -15.12 8.43
C GLN A 57 0.54 -16.53 9.01
N THR A 58 0.78 -17.49 8.12
CA THR A 58 1.15 -18.86 8.50
C THR A 58 2.51 -19.21 7.91
N PRO A 59 3.22 -20.22 8.47
CA PRO A 59 4.49 -20.69 7.93
C PRO A 59 4.38 -21.27 6.52
N ASP A 60 3.20 -21.78 6.13
CA ASP A 60 2.97 -22.45 4.84
C ASP A 60 2.76 -21.47 3.68
N LEU A 61 2.56 -20.18 3.98
CA LEU A 61 2.32 -19.14 2.98
C LEU A 61 3.53 -18.21 2.87
N PRO A 62 3.84 -17.71 1.66
CA PRO A 62 4.91 -16.75 1.48
C PRO A 62 4.62 -15.46 2.27
N PRO A 63 5.67 -14.71 2.66
CA PRO A 63 5.51 -13.41 3.32
C PRO A 63 4.61 -12.48 2.51
N GLY A 64 3.63 -11.89 3.20
CA GLY A 64 2.75 -10.89 2.61
C GLY A 64 1.72 -11.46 1.63
N HIS A 65 1.43 -12.76 1.71
CA HIS A 65 0.36 -13.42 0.94
C HIS A 65 -0.97 -12.66 1.01
N TRP A 66 -1.29 -12.07 2.16
CA TRP A 66 -2.54 -11.33 2.40
C TRP A 66 -2.45 -9.83 2.10
N ILE A 67 -1.30 -9.34 1.62
CA ILE A 67 -1.08 -7.93 1.36
C ILE A 67 -1.44 -7.61 -0.08
N ALA A 68 -2.45 -6.76 -0.27
CA ALA A 68 -2.87 -6.34 -1.60
C ALA A 68 -1.91 -5.26 -2.17
N PRO A 69 -1.11 -5.55 -3.22
CA PRO A 69 -0.18 -4.58 -3.81
C PRO A 69 -0.88 -3.32 -4.36
N GLY A 70 -2.15 -3.44 -4.75
CA GLY A 70 -2.90 -2.37 -5.40
C GLY A 70 -3.04 -1.10 -4.55
N TYR A 71 -3.05 -1.20 -3.22
CA TYR A 71 -3.10 -0.01 -2.36
C TYR A 71 -1.77 0.75 -2.35
N TYR A 72 -0.65 0.04 -2.23
CA TYR A 72 0.69 0.63 -2.32
C TYR A 72 0.94 1.25 -3.70
N GLU A 73 0.50 0.58 -4.77
CA GLU A 73 0.59 1.10 -6.13
C GLU A 73 -0.19 2.42 -6.30
N ARG A 74 -1.38 2.52 -5.71
CA ARG A 74 -2.19 3.75 -5.74
C ARG A 74 -1.47 4.90 -5.03
N VAL A 75 -0.94 4.67 -3.83
CA VAL A 75 -0.17 5.68 -3.08
C VAL A 75 1.07 6.10 -3.89
N ALA A 76 1.86 5.15 -4.37
CA ALA A 76 3.03 5.42 -5.21
C ALA A 76 2.68 6.22 -6.47
N THR A 77 1.54 5.93 -7.10
CA THR A 77 1.07 6.66 -8.28
C THR A 77 0.68 8.09 -7.99
N ILE A 78 0.05 8.36 -6.85
CA ILE A 78 -0.29 9.73 -6.45
C ILE A 78 0.98 10.54 -6.20
N HIS A 79 1.92 10.04 -5.39
CA HIS A 79 3.18 10.74 -5.11
C HIS A 79 4.02 10.97 -6.38
N ARG A 80 4.07 9.99 -7.29
CA ARG A 80 4.75 10.13 -8.59
C ARG A 80 4.18 11.28 -9.43
N LYS A 81 2.86 11.44 -9.49
CA LYS A 81 2.22 12.55 -10.22
C LYS A 81 2.56 13.91 -9.62
N ARG A 82 2.72 13.96 -8.29
CA ARG A 82 3.15 15.16 -7.54
C ARG A 82 4.66 15.43 -7.64
N LYS A 83 5.42 14.53 -8.29
CA LYS A 83 6.89 14.52 -8.29
C LYS A 83 7.50 14.44 -6.88
N ASP A 84 6.73 13.95 -5.92
CA ASP A 84 7.19 13.66 -4.57
C ASP A 84 7.85 12.27 -4.56
N TYR A 85 9.07 12.20 -5.11
CA TYR A 85 9.78 10.93 -5.28
C TYR A 85 10.21 10.33 -3.93
N ALA A 86 10.43 11.16 -2.91
CA ALA A 86 10.76 10.70 -1.57
C ALA A 86 9.61 9.89 -0.96
N ALA A 87 8.37 10.40 -1.03
CA ALA A 87 7.21 9.66 -0.54
C ALA A 87 6.86 8.45 -1.42
N GLU A 88 7.08 8.51 -2.75
CA GLU A 88 6.96 7.34 -3.62
C GLU A 88 7.93 6.22 -3.20
N VAL A 89 9.20 6.54 -2.93
CA VAL A 89 10.19 5.58 -2.43
C VAL A 89 9.76 5.03 -1.07
N ALA A 90 9.36 5.89 -0.13
CA ALA A 90 9.00 5.49 1.22
C ALA A 90 7.87 4.45 1.26
N VAL A 91 6.81 4.62 0.46
CA VAL A 91 5.71 3.64 0.42
C VAL A 91 6.10 2.32 -0.25
N LEU A 92 6.97 2.38 -1.26
CA LEU A 92 7.47 1.19 -1.95
C LEU A 92 8.45 0.39 -1.09
N GLU A 93 9.30 1.06 -0.30
CA GLU A 93 10.16 0.41 0.68
C GLU A 93 9.37 -0.16 1.86
N ARG A 94 8.29 0.51 2.28
CA ARG A 94 7.35 -0.06 3.24
C ARG A 94 6.78 -1.38 2.73
N TYR A 95 6.31 -1.42 1.49
CA TYR A 95 5.82 -2.66 0.87
C TYR A 95 6.91 -3.74 0.74
N GLN A 96 8.11 -3.35 0.32
CA GLN A 96 9.26 -4.25 0.16
C GLN A 96 9.57 -5.06 1.43
N LYS A 97 9.38 -4.48 2.61
CA LYS A 97 9.64 -5.16 3.89
C LYS A 97 8.63 -6.25 4.24
N LEU A 98 7.48 -6.28 3.55
CA LEU A 98 6.34 -7.08 3.95
C LEU A 98 6.09 -8.28 3.03
N VAL A 99 6.70 -8.29 1.84
CA VAL A 99 6.45 -9.29 0.80
C VAL A 99 7.76 -9.90 0.29
N ASP A 100 7.68 -11.02 -0.43
CA ASP A 100 8.80 -11.41 -1.29
C ASP A 100 8.96 -10.39 -2.42
N TRP A 101 9.88 -9.46 -2.20
CA TRP A 101 10.11 -8.33 -3.09
C TRP A 101 10.60 -8.73 -4.48
N ARG A 102 11.33 -9.84 -4.60
CA ARG A 102 11.92 -10.24 -5.89
C ARG A 102 10.85 -10.60 -6.91
N GLU A 103 9.73 -11.14 -6.45
CA GLU A 103 8.58 -11.48 -7.28
C GLU A 103 7.55 -10.35 -7.39
N SER A 104 7.77 -9.24 -6.69
CA SER A 104 6.85 -8.11 -6.67
C SER A 104 6.79 -7.38 -8.01
N LYS A 105 5.57 -7.11 -8.47
CA LYS A 105 5.29 -6.24 -9.61
C LYS A 105 5.75 -4.78 -9.38
N LEU A 106 6.01 -4.39 -8.13
CA LEU A 106 6.46 -3.05 -7.76
C LEU A 106 7.99 -2.91 -7.66
N SER A 107 8.75 -3.99 -7.85
CA SER A 107 10.22 -4.00 -7.79
C SER A 107 10.86 -2.99 -8.74
N ALA A 108 10.55 -3.08 -10.02
CA ALA A 108 11.04 -2.15 -11.04
C ALA A 108 10.58 -0.70 -10.81
N ARG A 109 9.48 -0.49 -10.08
CA ARG A 109 8.97 0.85 -9.76
C ARG A 109 9.84 1.53 -8.70
N LEU A 110 10.25 0.82 -7.65
CA LEU A 110 11.11 1.37 -6.60
C LEU A 110 12.45 1.81 -7.17
N GLU A 111 13.07 1.00 -8.00
CA GLU A 111 14.36 1.35 -8.65
C GLU A 111 14.24 2.62 -9.49
N LYS A 112 13.14 2.75 -10.24
CA LYS A 112 12.85 3.97 -11.00
C LYS A 112 12.57 5.18 -10.08
N ALA A 113 11.87 4.98 -8.97
CA ALA A 113 11.57 6.04 -8.01
C ALA A 113 12.85 6.54 -7.33
N ARG A 114 13.75 5.64 -6.91
CA ARG A 114 15.08 5.95 -6.36
C ARG A 114 15.94 6.74 -7.35
N ALA A 115 15.98 6.31 -8.61
CA ALA A 115 16.72 7.02 -9.65
C ALA A 115 16.20 8.45 -9.88
N LEU A 116 14.89 8.66 -9.76
CA LEU A 116 14.29 10.00 -9.89
C LEU A 116 14.51 10.87 -8.67
N LEU A 117 14.48 10.30 -7.47
CA LEU A 117 14.85 11.00 -6.25
C LEU A 117 16.30 11.50 -6.35
N ALA A 118 17.25 10.61 -6.65
CA ALA A 118 18.66 10.97 -6.80
C ALA A 118 18.86 12.04 -7.89
N LYS A 119 18.16 11.95 -9.02
CA LYS A 119 18.21 12.98 -10.07
C LYS A 119 17.66 14.33 -9.60
N ALA A 120 16.58 14.32 -8.82
CA ALA A 120 15.98 15.54 -8.28
C ALA A 120 16.88 16.20 -7.22
N GLU A 121 17.55 15.39 -6.39
CA GLU A 121 18.52 15.86 -5.40
C GLU A 121 19.78 16.46 -6.04
N SER A 122 20.31 15.84 -7.09
CA SER A 122 21.49 16.37 -7.80
C SER A 122 21.22 17.59 -8.70
N ALA A 123 19.95 17.91 -8.96
CA ALA A 123 19.54 19.06 -9.76
C ALA A 123 19.27 20.31 -8.92
N ASN A 124 19.40 20.21 -7.59
CA ASN A 124 19.16 21.25 -6.61
C ASN A 124 20.47 21.69 -5.95
#